data_AF-A0A848T038-F1
#
_entry.id   AF-A0A848T038-F1
#
_cell.length_a   1.000
_cell.length_b   1.000
_cell.length_c   1.000
_cell.angle_alpha   90.00
_cell.angle_beta   90.00
_cell.angle_gamma   90.00
#
_symmetry.space_group_name_H-M   'P 1'
#
loop_
_entity.id
_entity.type
_entity.pdbx_description
1 polymer ?
#
loop_
_entity_poly.entity_id
_entity_poly.type
_entity_poly.pdbx_seq_one_letter_code
_entity_poly.pdbx_strand_id
1 'polypeptide(L)'
;ISRFFPFSSNQGPYDRISTYYRGSYETVEIKFDSTGNNKKFNTIEFQAKYKLAIGKKHMYLFYFGSLNSVQSTASFIPQMNNKSWVRMHYHELEGHFQILPKTFLSMYYGFQRSIGNAETNLDTETLRARDQKDRAIGIGLNIEITQNTGLYLRHRWFKHQDLNFGEDLLQGKESIFELKTFF
;
A
#
# COMPACT_ATOMS: atom_id res chain seq x y z
N ILE A 1 8.26 9.89 -0.75
CA ILE A 1 9.55 10.22 -0.10
C ILE A 1 10.70 9.40 -0.68
N SER A 2 10.62 8.06 -0.72
CA SER A 2 11.70 7.17 -1.20
C SER A 2 12.24 7.41 -2.61
N ARG A 3 11.45 8.04 -3.49
CA ARG A 3 11.87 8.42 -4.86
C ARG A 3 12.78 9.65 -4.90
N PHE A 4 12.76 10.47 -3.86
CA PHE A 4 13.58 11.68 -3.76
C PHE A 4 14.77 11.47 -2.82
N PHE A 5 14.55 10.72 -1.73
CA PHE A 5 15.56 10.40 -0.73
C PHE A 5 15.62 8.89 -0.54
N PRO A 6 16.33 8.14 -1.39
CA PRO A 6 16.51 6.71 -1.22
C PRO A 6 17.49 6.42 -0.07
N PHE A 7 17.26 5.33 0.68
CA PHE A 7 18.14 4.88 1.77
C PHE A 7 18.37 5.91 2.87
N SER A 8 17.31 6.60 3.28
CA SER A 8 17.34 7.63 4.31
C SER A 8 16.49 7.21 5.51
N SER A 9 16.95 7.53 6.71
CA SER A 9 16.25 7.28 7.97
C SER A 9 15.77 8.59 8.60
N ASN A 10 14.89 8.48 9.60
CA ASN A 10 14.38 9.59 10.38
C ASN A 10 13.78 10.70 9.50
N GLN A 11 12.91 10.28 8.59
CA GLN A 11 12.16 11.15 7.70
C GLN A 11 10.75 11.39 8.23
N GLY A 12 10.11 12.44 7.72
CA GLY A 12 8.78 12.86 8.13
C GLY A 12 8.79 13.69 9.41
N PRO A 13 7.66 14.29 9.80
CA PRO A 13 7.61 15.26 10.92
C PRO A 13 7.92 14.64 12.29
N TYR A 14 7.72 13.32 12.43
CA TYR A 14 7.93 12.58 13.67
C TYR A 14 9.15 11.63 13.61
N ASP A 15 10.09 11.85 12.67
CA ASP A 15 11.37 11.12 12.57
C ASP A 15 11.28 9.59 12.57
N ARG A 16 10.18 9.04 12.03
CA ARG A 16 9.83 7.61 12.14
C ARG A 16 9.79 6.87 10.81
N ILE A 17 9.89 7.60 9.70
CA ILE A 17 9.84 7.02 8.36
C ILE A 17 11.27 6.74 7.90
N SER A 18 11.50 5.54 7.42
CA SER A 18 12.74 5.17 6.73
C SER A 18 12.42 4.76 5.29
N THR A 19 13.32 5.07 4.37
CA THR A 19 13.17 4.80 2.94
C THR A 19 14.17 3.76 2.46
N TYR A 20 13.75 3.00 1.45
CA TYR A 20 14.60 2.08 0.69
C TYR A 20 14.29 2.26 -0.80
N TYR A 21 14.91 1.44 -1.65
CA TYR A 21 14.65 1.52 -3.09
C TYR A 21 13.14 1.38 -3.41
N ARG A 22 12.55 2.46 -3.93
CA ARG A 22 11.13 2.55 -4.33
C ARG A 22 10.11 2.24 -3.23
N GLY A 23 10.46 2.39 -1.95
CA GLY A 23 9.52 2.18 -0.86
C GLY A 23 9.96 2.82 0.46
N SER A 24 9.07 2.81 1.44
CA SER A 24 9.33 3.29 2.78
C SER A 24 8.64 2.41 3.79
N TYR A 25 9.18 2.35 5.00
CA TYR A 25 8.55 1.72 6.14
C TYR A 25 8.58 2.67 7.32
N GLU A 26 7.74 2.39 8.29
CA GLU A 26 7.68 3.16 9.53
C GLU A 26 8.01 2.26 10.71
N THR A 27 8.76 2.80 11.66
CA THR A 27 9.04 2.11 12.92
C THR A 27 7.90 2.34 13.91
N VAL A 28 7.29 1.25 14.37
CA VAL A 28 6.31 1.24 15.46
C VAL A 28 6.94 0.56 16.67
N GLU A 29 7.15 1.34 17.73
CA GLU A 29 7.61 0.80 19.01
C GLU A 29 6.42 0.31 19.82
N ILE A 30 6.67 -0.73 20.61
CA ILE A 30 5.70 -1.38 21.48
C ILE A 30 6.26 -1.31 22.89
N LYS A 31 5.46 -0.87 23.85
CA LYS A 31 5.82 -0.80 25.27
C LYS A 31 6.28 -2.16 25.75
N PHE A 32 7.48 -2.22 26.33
CA PHE A 32 8.04 -3.46 26.85
C PHE A 32 7.32 -3.87 28.14
N ASP A 33 6.85 -5.12 28.19
CA ASP A 33 6.63 -5.79 29.47
C ASP A 33 7.93 -6.47 29.92
N SER A 34 8.15 -6.51 31.23
CA SER A 34 9.22 -7.17 31.96
C SER A 34 9.47 -8.63 31.57
N THR A 35 8.49 -9.30 30.96
CA THR A 35 8.53 -10.71 30.53
C THR A 35 8.97 -10.92 29.08
N GLY A 36 9.17 -9.84 28.32
CA GLY A 36 9.54 -9.87 26.91
C GLY A 36 8.34 -9.99 25.96
N ASN A 37 8.30 -9.11 24.96
CA ASN A 37 7.24 -9.07 23.97
C ASN A 37 7.50 -10.04 22.82
N ASN A 38 7.01 -11.28 22.93
CA ASN A 38 7.04 -12.25 21.83
C ASN A 38 6.12 -11.81 20.68
N LYS A 39 6.69 -11.17 19.65
CA LYS A 39 5.96 -10.72 18.46
C LYS A 39 5.54 -11.89 17.58
N LYS A 40 4.23 -12.01 17.33
CA LYS A 40 3.64 -12.98 16.41
C LYS A 40 2.95 -12.24 15.28
N PHE A 41 3.36 -12.55 14.06
CA PHE A 41 2.86 -11.94 12.84
C PHE A 41 1.84 -12.86 12.18
N ASN A 42 0.72 -12.31 11.73
CA ASN A 42 -0.30 -13.04 10.99
C ASN A 42 -0.69 -12.25 9.75
N THR A 43 -0.72 -12.94 8.61
CA THR A 43 -1.06 -12.34 7.32
C THR A 43 -1.99 -13.27 6.56
N ILE A 44 -3.04 -12.71 5.98
CA ILE A 44 -3.87 -13.37 4.96
C ILE A 44 -3.82 -12.49 3.72
N GLU A 45 -3.50 -13.11 2.59
CA GLU A 45 -3.52 -12.46 1.28
C GLU A 45 -4.55 -13.12 0.38
N PHE A 46 -5.22 -12.30 -0.42
CA PHE A 46 -6.19 -12.74 -1.40
C PHE A 46 -5.89 -12.08 -2.74
N GLN A 47 -5.84 -12.89 -3.79
CA GLN A 47 -5.62 -12.42 -5.15
C GLN A 47 -6.69 -12.98 -6.07
N ALA A 48 -7.32 -12.11 -6.85
CA ALA A 48 -8.31 -12.50 -7.83
C ALA A 48 -8.02 -11.87 -9.19
N LYS A 49 -8.32 -12.62 -10.24
CA LYS A 49 -8.19 -12.20 -11.63
C LYS A 49 -9.46 -12.58 -12.37
N TYR A 50 -10.00 -11.66 -13.15
CA TYR A 50 -11.22 -11.91 -13.90
C TYR A 50 -11.13 -11.29 -15.30
N LYS A 51 -11.65 -12.00 -16.30
CA LYS A 51 -11.69 -11.54 -17.69
C LYS A 51 -13.14 -11.41 -18.13
N LEU A 52 -13.52 -10.23 -18.61
CA LEU A 52 -14.81 -9.99 -19.26
C LEU A 52 -14.63 -9.77 -20.76
N ALA A 53 -15.60 -10.21 -21.52
CA ALA A 53 -15.78 -9.79 -22.91
C ALA A 53 -16.90 -8.75 -22.96
N ILE A 54 -16.59 -7.56 -23.49
CA ILE A 54 -17.55 -6.47 -23.71
C ILE A 54 -17.61 -6.26 -25.22
N GLY A 55 -18.59 -6.91 -25.87
CA GLY A 55 -18.64 -7.01 -27.33
C GLY A 55 -17.39 -7.72 -27.88
N LYS A 56 -16.67 -7.05 -28.79
CA LYS A 56 -15.40 -7.56 -29.37
C LYS A 56 -14.16 -7.17 -28.56
N LYS A 57 -14.32 -6.50 -27.42
CA LYS A 57 -13.22 -6.01 -26.58
C LYS A 57 -13.12 -6.81 -25.30
N HIS A 58 -11.93 -6.86 -24.72
CA HIS A 58 -11.68 -7.53 -23.45
C HIS A 58 -11.41 -6.54 -22.33
N MET A 59 -11.92 -6.87 -21.14
CA MET A 59 -11.58 -6.21 -19.89
C MET A 59 -10.95 -7.22 -18.94
N TYR A 60 -9.86 -6.84 -18.30
CA TYR A 60 -9.20 -7.63 -17.28
C TYR A 60 -9.27 -6.88 -15.97
N LEU A 61 -9.73 -7.56 -14.92
CA LEU A 61 -9.81 -7.05 -13.56
C LEU A 61 -8.87 -7.85 -12.67
N PHE A 62 -8.12 -7.13 -11.85
CA PHE A 62 -7.20 -7.69 -10.88
C PHE A 62 -7.52 -7.10 -9.52
N TYR A 63 -7.64 -7.95 -8.51
CA TYR A 63 -7.79 -7.52 -7.13
C TYR A 63 -6.73 -8.19 -6.28
N PHE A 64 -6.06 -7.41 -5.45
CA PHE A 64 -5.16 -7.87 -4.41
C PHE A 64 -5.62 -7.30 -3.08
N GLY A 65 -5.75 -8.14 -2.06
CA GLY A 65 -6.10 -7.75 -0.71
C GLY A 65 -5.20 -8.43 0.30
N SER A 66 -4.81 -7.71 1.35
CA SER A 66 -3.98 -8.26 2.43
C SER A 66 -4.48 -7.76 3.78
N LEU A 67 -4.59 -8.67 4.74
CA LEU A 67 -4.89 -8.38 6.15
C LEU A 67 -3.69 -8.81 6.98
N ASN A 68 -3.18 -7.93 7.84
CA ASN A 68 -1.97 -8.15 8.61
C ASN A 68 -2.21 -7.76 10.07
N SER A 69 -1.63 -8.51 11.00
CA SER A 69 -1.60 -8.14 12.41
C SER A 69 -0.31 -8.57 13.11
N VAL A 70 0.06 -7.81 14.14
CA VAL A 70 1.15 -8.12 15.07
C VAL A 70 0.60 -8.14 16.49
N GLN A 71 0.84 -9.22 17.22
CA GLN A 71 0.32 -9.41 18.58
C GLN A 71 1.23 -10.32 19.43
N SER A 72 0.93 -10.45 20.72
CA SER A 72 1.63 -11.37 21.63
C SER A 72 1.07 -12.81 21.60
N THR A 73 -0.20 -12.98 21.22
CA THR A 73 -0.90 -14.27 21.24
C THR A 73 -0.86 -14.95 19.86
N ALA A 74 -0.71 -16.28 19.87
CA ALA A 74 -0.77 -17.03 18.63
C ALA A 74 -2.22 -17.03 18.12
N SER A 75 -2.39 -16.90 16.81
CA SER A 75 -3.69 -16.98 16.15
C SER A 75 -3.50 -17.64 14.79
N PHE A 76 -4.59 -18.19 14.25
CA PHE A 76 -4.60 -18.73 12.89
C PHE A 76 -4.98 -17.67 11.85
N ILE A 77 -5.61 -16.58 12.28
CA ILE A 77 -6.05 -15.48 11.41
C ILE A 77 -5.58 -14.13 11.98
N PRO A 78 -5.39 -13.10 11.13
CA PRO A 78 -5.07 -11.76 11.58
C PRO A 78 -6.10 -11.22 12.58
N GLN A 79 -5.60 -10.73 13.72
CA GLN A 79 -6.44 -10.15 14.76
C GLN A 79 -6.72 -8.68 14.42
N MET A 80 -7.84 -8.42 13.73
CA MET A 80 -8.25 -7.08 13.28
C MET A 80 -8.98 -6.26 14.37
N ASN A 81 -8.59 -6.43 15.63
CA ASN A 81 -9.18 -5.76 16.80
C ASN A 81 -8.05 -5.23 17.72
N ASN A 82 -8.41 -4.60 18.85
CA ASN A 82 -7.41 -3.98 19.75
C ASN A 82 -6.50 -4.96 20.51
N LYS A 83 -6.69 -6.28 20.37
CA LYS A 83 -5.76 -7.29 20.91
C LYS A 83 -4.45 -7.34 20.12
N SER A 84 -4.43 -6.86 18.88
CA SER A 84 -3.18 -6.65 18.13
C SER A 84 -2.58 -5.28 18.43
N TRP A 85 -1.25 -5.25 18.52
CA TRP A 85 -0.48 -4.02 18.64
C TRP A 85 -0.59 -3.18 17.39
N VAL A 86 -0.44 -3.83 16.23
CA VAL A 86 -0.59 -3.21 14.91
C VAL A 86 -1.48 -4.09 14.06
N ARG A 87 -2.41 -3.46 13.34
CA ARG A 87 -3.24 -4.11 12.33
C ARG A 87 -3.24 -3.27 11.07
N MET A 88 -3.15 -3.94 9.93
CA MET A 88 -3.13 -3.28 8.63
C MET A 88 -4.02 -4.04 7.66
N HIS A 89 -4.76 -3.31 6.85
CA HIS A 89 -5.42 -3.89 5.68
C HIS A 89 -5.10 -3.06 4.44
N TYR A 90 -4.78 -3.76 3.37
CA TYR A 90 -4.37 -3.22 2.08
C TYR A 90 -5.26 -3.81 1.00
N HIS A 91 -5.74 -2.97 0.09
CA HIS A 91 -6.61 -3.34 -1.01
C HIS A 91 -6.17 -2.59 -2.26
N GLU A 92 -6.03 -3.34 -3.35
CA GLU A 92 -5.67 -2.82 -4.66
C GLU A 92 -6.59 -3.44 -5.71
N LEU A 93 -7.15 -2.58 -6.55
CA LEU A 93 -8.01 -2.95 -7.66
C LEU A 93 -7.43 -2.32 -8.92
N GLU A 94 -7.13 -3.16 -9.90
CA GLU A 94 -6.68 -2.73 -11.23
C GLU A 94 -7.66 -3.21 -12.30
N GLY A 95 -7.90 -2.35 -13.29
CA GLY A 95 -8.72 -2.65 -14.44
C GLY A 95 -8.01 -2.28 -15.73
N HIS A 96 -7.95 -3.21 -16.68
CA HIS A 96 -7.38 -2.99 -18.00
C HIS A 96 -8.43 -3.26 -19.06
N PHE A 97 -8.87 -2.20 -19.74
CA PHE A 97 -9.86 -2.26 -20.80
C PHE A 97 -9.23 -2.08 -22.17
N GLN A 98 -9.49 -2.99 -23.08
CA GLN A 98 -8.98 -2.92 -24.45
C GLN A 98 -9.70 -1.81 -25.22
N ILE A 99 -8.96 -0.77 -25.59
CA ILE A 99 -9.49 0.35 -26.40
C ILE A 99 -9.14 0.16 -27.88
N LEU A 100 -7.93 -0.32 -28.19
CA LEU A 100 -7.46 -0.66 -29.56
C LEU A 100 -6.86 -2.08 -29.56
N PRO A 101 -6.64 -2.72 -30.72
CA PRO A 101 -6.13 -4.10 -30.78
C PRO A 101 -4.89 -4.34 -29.91
N LYS A 102 -3.98 -3.35 -29.84
CA LYS A 102 -2.73 -3.40 -29.07
C LYS A 102 -2.65 -2.34 -27.96
N THR A 103 -3.80 -1.81 -27.53
CA THR A 103 -3.81 -0.74 -26.52
C THR A 103 -4.88 -0.95 -25.48
N PHE A 104 -4.48 -0.87 -24.21
CA PHE A 104 -5.36 -0.99 -23.05
C PHE A 104 -5.32 0.29 -22.21
N LEU A 105 -6.51 0.82 -21.92
CA LEU A 105 -6.69 1.79 -20.85
C LEU A 105 -6.56 1.05 -19.51
N SER A 106 -5.76 1.58 -18.61
CA SER A 106 -5.51 1.02 -17.28
C SER A 106 -6.06 1.95 -16.22
N MET A 107 -6.74 1.42 -15.22
CA MET A 107 -7.28 2.14 -14.08
C MET A 107 -6.81 1.45 -12.80
N TYR A 108 -6.58 2.24 -11.76
CA TYR A 108 -6.04 1.78 -10.49
C TYR A 108 -6.79 2.43 -9.34
N TYR A 109 -7.10 1.65 -8.32
CA TYR A 109 -7.54 2.15 -7.02
C TYR A 109 -6.84 1.35 -5.91
N GLY A 110 -6.15 2.06 -5.02
CA GLY A 110 -5.47 1.52 -3.86
C GLY A 110 -6.02 2.14 -2.57
N PHE A 111 -6.16 1.32 -1.54
CA PHE A 111 -6.58 1.75 -0.21
C PHE A 111 -5.85 0.94 0.86
N GLN A 112 -5.28 1.64 1.83
CA GLN A 112 -4.65 1.06 3.01
C GLN A 112 -5.17 1.71 4.28
N ARG A 113 -5.23 0.95 5.36
CA ARG A 113 -5.33 1.48 6.70
C ARG A 113 -4.36 0.74 7.62
N SER A 114 -3.63 1.48 8.44
CA SER A 114 -2.75 0.94 9.48
C SER A 114 -3.14 1.54 10.82
N ILE A 115 -3.36 0.70 11.84
CA ILE A 115 -3.85 1.14 13.14
C ILE A 115 -3.00 0.51 14.24
N GLY A 116 -2.48 1.36 15.13
CA GLY A 116 -1.83 0.96 16.38
C GLY A 116 -2.82 0.81 17.53
N ASN A 117 -2.41 0.19 18.63
CA ASN A 117 -3.17 0.17 19.89
C ASN A 117 -2.46 0.96 21.01
N ALA A 118 -3.07 1.00 22.20
CA ALA A 118 -2.58 1.76 23.35
C ALA A 118 -1.19 1.32 23.88
N GLU A 119 -0.70 0.15 23.45
CA GLU A 119 0.62 -0.37 23.77
C GLU A 119 1.70 0.08 22.76
N THR A 120 1.33 0.79 21.70
CA THR A 120 2.28 1.38 20.74
C THR A 120 2.63 2.82 21.12
N ASN A 121 3.56 3.45 20.40
CA ASN A 121 3.80 4.89 20.57
C ASN A 121 2.50 5.67 20.37
N LEU A 122 2.20 6.52 21.36
CA LEU A 122 1.07 7.42 21.31
C LEU A 122 1.55 8.80 20.88
N ASP A 123 0.69 9.51 20.17
CA ASP A 123 0.91 10.91 19.90
C ASP A 123 0.89 11.72 21.22
N THR A 124 1.78 12.69 21.34
CA THR A 124 1.95 13.48 22.57
C THR A 124 0.80 14.43 22.84
N GLU A 125 0.07 14.85 21.80
CA GLU A 125 -1.04 15.80 21.92
C GLU A 125 -2.38 15.08 22.10
N THR A 126 -2.66 14.11 21.22
CA THR A 126 -3.94 13.39 21.20
C THR A 126 -3.98 12.23 22.19
N LEU A 127 -2.81 11.77 22.67
CA LEU A 127 -2.66 10.58 23.52
C LEU A 127 -3.25 9.31 22.90
N ARG A 128 -3.31 9.26 21.56
CA ARG A 128 -3.87 8.16 20.78
C ARG A 128 -2.80 7.46 19.96
N ALA A 129 -3.01 6.18 19.74
CA ALA A 129 -2.20 5.38 18.84
C ALA A 129 -2.47 5.75 17.38
N ARG A 130 -1.57 5.39 16.47
CA ARG A 130 -1.69 5.68 15.03
C ARG A 130 -3.02 5.20 14.43
N ASP A 131 -3.60 5.99 13.54
CA ASP A 131 -4.73 5.60 12.67
C ASP A 131 -4.52 6.19 11.28
N GLN A 132 -3.70 5.50 10.50
CA GLN A 132 -3.25 5.93 9.18
C GLN A 132 -4.18 5.43 8.08
N LYS A 133 -4.43 6.29 7.09
CA LYS A 133 -5.23 6.01 5.90
C LYS A 133 -4.48 6.44 4.65
N ASP A 134 -4.25 5.49 3.76
CA ASP A 134 -3.69 5.74 2.43
C ASP A 134 -4.73 5.47 1.36
N ARG A 135 -4.77 6.33 0.34
CA ARG A 135 -5.58 6.14 -0.85
C ARG A 135 -4.81 6.55 -2.08
N ALA A 136 -4.99 5.83 -3.16
CA ALA A 136 -4.47 6.20 -4.46
C ALA A 136 -5.48 5.87 -5.56
N ILE A 137 -5.57 6.76 -6.55
CA ILE A 137 -6.31 6.53 -7.79
C ILE A 137 -5.37 6.79 -8.95
N GLY A 138 -5.46 5.96 -9.99
CA GLY A 138 -4.55 6.06 -11.13
C GLY A 138 -5.21 5.70 -12.44
N ILE A 139 -4.60 6.19 -13.51
CA ILE A 139 -4.95 5.94 -14.89
C ILE A 139 -3.69 5.71 -15.71
N GLY A 140 -3.79 4.97 -16.80
CA GLY A 140 -2.65 4.69 -17.65
C GLY A 140 -3.00 4.08 -18.99
N LEU A 141 -1.97 3.90 -19.82
CA LEU A 141 -2.07 3.24 -21.12
C LEU A 141 -1.01 2.14 -21.20
N ASN A 142 -1.42 0.97 -21.68
CA ASN A 142 -0.51 -0.10 -22.09
C ASN A 142 -0.55 -0.18 -23.61
N ILE A 143 0.59 -0.05 -24.25
CA ILE A 143 0.71 -0.13 -25.70
C ILE A 143 1.68 -1.27 -26.01
N GLU A 144 1.18 -2.31 -26.66
CA GLU A 144 2.03 -3.35 -27.22
C GLU A 144 2.62 -2.83 -28.54
N ILE A 145 3.94 -2.70 -28.60
CA ILE A 145 4.66 -2.25 -29.79
C ILE A 145 4.94 -3.47 -30.67
N THR A 146 5.57 -4.48 -30.09
CA THR A 146 5.83 -5.80 -30.68
C THR A 146 5.39 -6.89 -29.68
N GLN A 147 5.44 -8.15 -30.08
CA GLN A 147 5.11 -9.27 -29.17
C GLN A 147 6.00 -9.30 -27.91
N ASN A 148 7.20 -8.72 -27.99
CA ASN A 148 8.21 -8.74 -26.93
C ASN A 148 8.42 -7.36 -26.30
N THR A 149 7.82 -6.29 -26.83
CA THR A 149 8.05 -4.91 -26.39
C THR A 149 6.74 -4.21 -26.07
N GLY A 150 6.61 -3.74 -24.84
CA GLY A 150 5.47 -2.93 -24.38
C GLY A 150 5.90 -1.59 -23.80
N LEU A 151 5.09 -0.56 -24.05
CA LEU A 151 5.18 0.76 -23.43
C LEU A 151 4.03 0.92 -22.42
N TYR A 152 4.39 1.29 -21.20
CA TYR A 152 3.46 1.46 -20.08
C TYR A 152 3.55 2.89 -19.56
N LEU A 153 2.42 3.58 -19.67
CA LEU A 153 2.23 4.93 -19.14
C LEU A 153 1.31 4.83 -17.94
N ARG A 154 1.70 5.45 -16.82
CA ARG A 154 0.90 5.49 -15.60
C ARG A 154 0.95 6.87 -15.00
N HIS A 155 -0.18 7.33 -14.48
CA HIS A 155 -0.26 8.48 -13.62
C HIS A 155 -1.17 8.15 -12.44
N ARG A 156 -0.75 8.50 -11.22
CA ARG A 156 -1.56 8.31 -10.01
C ARG A 156 -1.54 9.54 -9.12
N TRP A 157 -2.65 9.77 -8.44
CA TRP A 157 -2.80 10.69 -7.33
C TRP A 157 -2.88 9.87 -6.06
N PHE A 158 -2.16 10.28 -5.02
CA PHE A 158 -2.18 9.59 -3.74
C PHE A 158 -2.29 10.58 -2.58
N LYS A 159 -2.88 10.09 -1.50
CA LYS A 159 -2.98 10.79 -0.22
C LYS A 159 -2.74 9.80 0.92
N HIS A 160 -1.92 10.22 1.85
CA HIS A 160 -1.66 9.59 3.14
C HIS A 160 -2.06 10.58 4.23
N GLN A 161 -2.71 10.09 5.28
CA GLN A 161 -3.00 10.86 6.48
C GLN A 161 -2.99 9.96 7.71
N ASP A 162 -2.41 10.40 8.82
CA ASP A 162 -2.69 9.84 10.15
C ASP A 162 -3.74 10.70 10.85
N LEU A 163 -4.78 10.08 11.39
CA LEU A 163 -5.86 10.79 12.08
C LEU A 163 -5.50 11.22 13.51
N ASN A 164 -4.47 10.64 14.11
CA ASN A 164 -4.03 10.96 15.46
C ASN A 164 -2.67 11.69 15.50
N PHE A 165 -1.90 11.62 14.41
CA PHE A 165 -0.65 12.37 14.23
C PHE A 165 -0.83 13.43 13.14
N GLY A 166 -1.24 14.63 13.55
CA GLY A 166 -1.77 15.66 12.63
C GLY A 166 -0.81 16.15 11.55
N GLU A 167 0.51 16.07 11.78
CA GLU A 167 1.51 16.50 10.79
C GLU A 167 1.77 15.43 9.71
N ASP A 168 1.37 14.18 9.94
CA ASP A 168 1.46 13.09 8.96
C ASP A 168 0.38 13.24 7.90
N LEU A 169 0.56 14.25 7.04
CA LEU A 169 -0.30 14.53 5.90
C LEU A 169 0.56 14.67 4.66
N LEU A 170 0.50 13.66 3.78
CA LEU A 170 1.21 13.65 2.52
C LEU A 170 0.23 13.48 1.37
N GLN A 171 0.34 14.34 0.37
CA GLN A 171 -0.39 14.21 -0.88
C GLN A 171 0.54 14.43 -2.06
N GLY A 172 0.27 13.75 -3.17
CA GLY A 172 1.13 13.88 -4.32
C GLY A 172 0.58 13.23 -5.58
N LYS A 173 1.35 13.41 -6.64
CA LYS A 173 1.11 12.81 -7.94
C LYS A 173 2.38 12.11 -8.39
N GLU A 174 2.23 11.03 -9.13
CA GLU A 174 3.35 10.26 -9.65
C GLU A 174 3.05 9.80 -11.07
N SER A 175 3.99 10.04 -11.98
CA SER A 175 3.95 9.54 -13.36
C SER A 175 5.06 8.52 -13.57
N ILE A 176 4.76 7.41 -14.25
CA ILE A 176 5.73 6.40 -14.65
C ILE A 176 5.61 6.17 -16.16
N PHE A 177 6.77 6.15 -16.81
CA PHE A 177 6.95 5.79 -18.21
C PHE A 177 7.90 4.59 -18.21
N GLU A 178 7.41 3.41 -18.56
CA GLU A 178 8.20 2.18 -18.58
C GLU A 178 8.16 1.55 -19.97
N LEU A 179 9.33 1.36 -20.58
CA LEU A 179 9.50 0.53 -21.77
C LEU A 179 10.05 -0.82 -21.32
N LYS A 180 9.38 -1.91 -21.69
CA LYS A 180 9.76 -3.27 -21.28
C LYS A 180 9.93 -4.14 -22.52
N THR A 181 11.12 -4.71 -22.66
CA THR A 181 11.50 -5.61 -23.76
C THR A 181 11.96 -6.95 -23.19
N PHE A 182 11.44 -8.05 -23.73
CA PHE A 182 11.84 -9.41 -23.38
C PHE A 182 12.68 -10.01 -24.53
N PHE A 183 13.84 -10.57 -24.19
CA PHE A 183 14.80 -11.15 -25.14
C PHE A 183 14.73 -12.68 -25.14
#